data_AF-A0A976MA13-F1
#
_entry.id   AF-A0A976MA13-F1
#
_cell.length_a   1.000
_cell.length_b   1.000
_cell.length_c   1.000
_cell.angle_alpha   90.00
_cell.angle_beta   90.00
_cell.angle_gamma   90.00
#
_symmetry.space_group_name_H-M   'P 1'
#
loop_
_entity.id
_entity.type
_entity.pdbx_description
1 polymer ?
#
loop_
_entity_poly.entity_id
_entity_poly.type
_entity_poly.pdbx_seq_one_letter_code
_entity_poly.pdbx_strand_id
1 'polypeptide(L)'
;MENFSKMRIPLQDSDIYRKVDYFYVDMNAVIHAATHGNVSPSLMMEDQQRMRRIVTSLLKIFKLVKPKKMMYIGVDGVCPSAKINQQRTRRFRLYKSTTKPGFKPYYKSEEGKCEYTVKKLPIESYDNVSFDPSYISPGTEFMSMMDSELRNWIALQTYEGTWEDCYIVYSGTDVPGEGEHKIYDAIRRMAECDTKVKNENHLVYGLDADLMMLSLITKMPNMYILREKYDHAPHKLAKIKPNPYFSKETGLLHFHGMDYIDFKISDYEVLSMRFLRRIMYSRCIKTSEAVSNDMNKFLFNQNSRNRLTDDFSLLSFLAGNDFLPHLPTVELCNSSFNDLINTYYKMLPKFRGFLTESYKINMSRLQQLMKELSKLELKYFKQKSALEKISEFSDPKKYAKYYYENKCDIDFNNKKAIRKMCYKYHYAPLVSDLAKISTASIKFHKGEPITPLEHLLAITPPNNIQLLPPLYRKLSGPEGKLGEYFPEDFEICEEGKENEWEHVVKLPFLDTKHLSKVARSVNDELKYTNLYKNKPGYTNVYHRRAKDSTNKKSQT
;
A
#
# COMPACT_ATOMS: atom_id res chain seq x y z
N MET A 1 11.13 -12.01 0.63
CA MET A 1 11.95 -11.89 -0.60
C MET A 1 13.22 -12.76 -0.57
N GLU A 2 13.82 -13.04 0.60
CA GLU A 2 15.01 -13.91 0.72
C GLU A 2 14.83 -15.33 0.16
N ASN A 3 13.62 -15.89 0.29
CA ASN A 3 13.28 -17.21 -0.28
C ASN A 3 13.32 -17.27 -1.82
N PHE A 4 13.41 -16.12 -2.50
CA PHE A 4 13.32 -16.00 -3.97
C PHE A 4 14.36 -15.03 -4.54
N SER A 5 15.60 -15.05 -4.05
CA SER A 5 16.67 -14.15 -4.50
C SER A 5 16.86 -14.12 -6.02
N LYS A 6 16.65 -15.25 -6.71
CA LYS A 6 16.72 -15.41 -8.18
C LYS A 6 15.60 -14.69 -8.95
N MET A 7 14.59 -14.13 -8.27
CA MET A 7 13.47 -13.42 -8.89
C MET A 7 13.80 -11.96 -9.23
N ARG A 8 14.81 -11.38 -8.56
CA ARG A 8 15.23 -10.00 -8.76
C ARG A 8 16.21 -9.96 -9.93
N ILE A 9 15.80 -9.31 -11.01
CA ILE A 9 16.62 -9.16 -12.21
C ILE A 9 16.88 -7.66 -12.37
N PRO A 10 18.14 -7.19 -12.45
CA PRO A 10 18.41 -5.80 -12.79
C PRO A 10 17.66 -5.40 -14.06
N LEU A 11 17.08 -4.20 -14.11
CA LEU A 11 16.22 -3.81 -15.23
C LEU A 11 16.92 -3.97 -16.58
N GLN A 12 18.18 -3.55 -16.68
CA GLN A 12 18.99 -3.64 -17.90
C GLN A 12 19.21 -5.08 -18.40
N ASP A 13 19.18 -6.07 -17.50
CA ASP A 13 19.38 -7.49 -17.79
C ASP A 13 18.06 -8.24 -17.98
N SER A 14 16.93 -7.55 -17.80
CA SER A 14 15.60 -8.15 -17.88
C SER A 14 15.10 -8.30 -19.33
N ASP A 15 14.28 -9.32 -19.56
CA ASP A 15 13.66 -9.62 -20.86
C ASP A 15 12.71 -8.51 -21.36
N ILE A 16 12.18 -7.70 -20.43
CA ILE A 16 11.26 -6.60 -20.69
C ILE A 16 11.93 -5.25 -21.00
N TYR A 17 13.25 -5.12 -20.81
CA TYR A 17 13.96 -3.86 -21.09
C TYR A 17 13.71 -3.38 -22.52
N ARG A 18 13.26 -2.12 -22.68
CA ARG A 18 12.85 -1.48 -23.95
C ARG A 18 11.72 -2.19 -24.71
N LYS A 19 10.99 -3.10 -24.07
CA LYS A 19 9.86 -3.84 -24.66
C LYS A 19 8.54 -3.60 -23.95
N VAL A 20 8.46 -2.62 -23.06
CA VAL A 20 7.25 -2.27 -22.31
C VAL A 20 6.20 -1.65 -23.22
N ASP A 21 5.00 -2.22 -23.23
CA ASP A 21 3.86 -1.67 -23.98
C ASP A 21 3.04 -0.74 -23.09
N TYR A 22 2.70 -1.21 -21.89
CA TYR A 22 1.97 -0.43 -20.88
C TYR A 22 2.81 -0.28 -19.62
N PHE A 23 3.03 0.97 -19.22
CA PHE A 23 3.71 1.32 -18.00
C PHE A 23 2.72 1.92 -17.00
N TYR A 24 2.72 1.46 -15.76
CA TYR A 24 1.82 1.94 -14.71
C TYR A 24 2.65 2.46 -13.55
N VAL A 25 2.35 3.65 -13.06
CA VAL A 25 3.06 4.31 -11.98
C VAL A 25 2.11 4.53 -10.83
N ASP A 26 2.38 3.87 -9.70
CA ASP A 26 1.84 4.30 -8.42
C ASP A 26 2.57 5.57 -8.00
N MET A 27 1.87 6.70 -8.11
CA MET A 27 2.45 8.02 -7.92
C MET A 27 2.78 8.27 -6.45
N ASN A 28 2.15 7.57 -5.51
CA ASN A 28 2.45 7.75 -4.09
C ASN A 28 3.90 7.38 -3.77
N ALA A 29 4.43 6.30 -4.35
CA ALA A 29 5.84 5.93 -4.22
C ALA A 29 6.76 7.08 -4.67
N VAL A 30 6.44 7.72 -5.81
CA VAL A 30 7.20 8.87 -6.34
C VAL A 30 7.09 10.08 -5.42
N ILE A 31 5.88 10.42 -4.95
CA ILE A 31 5.63 11.58 -4.09
C ILE A 31 6.36 11.44 -2.76
N HIS A 32 6.28 10.27 -2.12
CA HIS A 32 6.99 10.01 -0.87
C HIS A 32 8.50 10.14 -1.05
N ALA A 33 9.07 9.51 -2.10
CA ALA A 33 10.50 9.60 -2.40
C ALA A 33 10.95 11.05 -2.68
N ALA A 34 10.14 11.82 -3.40
CA ALA A 34 10.42 13.20 -3.79
C ALA A 34 10.42 14.21 -2.65
N THR A 35 9.57 13.98 -1.65
CA THR A 35 9.29 14.95 -0.59
C THR A 35 10.08 14.67 0.68
N HIS A 36 10.12 13.42 1.15
CA HIS A 36 10.74 13.06 2.44
C HIS A 36 11.39 11.67 2.47
N GLY A 37 11.41 10.93 1.35
CA GLY A 37 11.98 9.57 1.32
C GLY A 37 13.50 9.50 1.41
N ASN A 38 14.22 10.57 1.03
CA ASN A 38 15.69 10.66 1.08
C ASN A 38 16.20 11.70 2.07
N VAL A 39 15.29 12.22 2.89
CA VAL A 39 15.53 13.43 3.65
C VAL A 39 14.98 13.26 5.03
N SER A 40 15.73 13.69 6.04
CA SER A 40 15.11 13.92 7.34
C SER A 40 13.97 14.95 7.14
N PRO A 41 12.76 14.73 7.71
CA PRO A 41 11.67 15.69 7.66
C PRO A 41 12.02 17.10 8.17
N SER A 42 13.17 17.24 8.84
CA SER A 42 13.72 18.50 9.34
C SER A 42 14.39 19.39 8.28
N LEU A 43 14.63 18.90 7.06
CA LEU A 43 15.12 19.73 5.96
C LEU A 43 13.96 20.47 5.30
N MET A 44 14.05 21.79 5.35
CA MET A 44 13.04 22.71 4.85
C MET A 44 13.16 22.81 3.33
N MET A 45 12.04 22.65 2.64
CA MET A 45 11.93 22.77 1.19
C MET A 45 10.62 23.48 0.89
N GLU A 46 10.58 24.31 -0.14
CA GLU A 46 9.31 24.91 -0.57
C GLU A 46 8.50 23.93 -1.40
N ASP A 47 7.18 24.14 -1.44
CA ASP A 47 6.29 23.30 -2.24
C ASP A 47 6.64 23.34 -3.73
N GLN A 48 7.13 24.47 -4.25
CA GLN A 48 7.61 24.56 -5.64
C GLN A 48 8.79 23.63 -5.91
N GLN A 49 9.75 23.53 -4.98
CA GLN A 49 10.88 22.61 -5.10
C GLN A 49 10.41 21.15 -4.98
N ARG A 50 9.47 20.84 -4.07
CA ARG A 50 8.82 19.51 -3.99
C ARG A 50 8.17 19.14 -5.32
N MET A 51 7.39 20.04 -5.90
CA MET A 51 6.72 19.82 -7.17
C MET A 51 7.72 19.58 -8.30
N ARG A 52 8.79 20.37 -8.40
CA ARG A 52 9.86 20.16 -9.39
C ARG A 52 10.51 18.79 -9.25
N ARG A 53 10.84 18.37 -8.02
CA ARG A 53 11.39 17.04 -7.75
C ARG A 53 10.43 15.93 -8.17
N ILE A 54 9.14 16.06 -7.86
CA ILE A 54 8.09 15.10 -8.26
C ILE A 54 8.05 14.93 -9.79
N VAL A 55 7.93 16.02 -10.55
CA VAL A 55 7.82 15.97 -12.02
C VAL A 55 9.13 15.51 -12.68
N THR A 56 10.29 15.91 -12.15
CA THR A 56 11.60 15.45 -12.63
C THR A 56 11.73 13.93 -12.48
N SER A 57 11.30 13.36 -11.36
CA SER A 57 11.40 11.92 -11.14
C SER A 57 10.41 11.13 -11.99
N LEU A 58 9.19 11.62 -12.15
CA LEU A 58 8.23 11.02 -13.08
C LEU A 58 8.78 10.98 -14.52
N LEU A 59 9.39 12.09 -14.97
CA LEU A 59 10.03 12.19 -16.27
C LEU A 59 11.24 11.25 -16.40
N LYS A 60 12.07 11.12 -15.36
CA LYS A 60 13.22 10.21 -15.35
C LYS A 60 12.79 8.75 -15.48
N ILE A 61 11.78 8.33 -14.70
CA ILE A 61 11.25 6.96 -14.77
C ILE A 61 10.64 6.70 -16.16
N PHE A 62 9.92 7.67 -16.74
CA PHE A 62 9.45 7.53 -18.12
C PHE A 62 10.60 7.37 -19.12
N LYS A 63 11.65 8.21 -19.06
CA LYS A 63 12.81 8.12 -19.98
C LYS A 63 13.57 6.79 -19.84
N LEU A 64 13.56 6.23 -18.64
CA LEU A 64 14.14 4.92 -18.34
C LEU A 64 13.31 3.79 -18.97
N VAL A 65 11.98 3.82 -18.84
CA VAL A 65 11.10 2.75 -19.35
C VAL A 65 10.81 2.87 -20.86
N LYS A 66 10.44 4.07 -21.33
CA LYS A 66 9.94 4.39 -22.69
C LYS A 66 8.84 3.43 -23.16
N PRO A 67 7.62 3.50 -22.57
CA PRO A 67 6.50 2.65 -22.98
C PRO A 67 6.09 2.93 -24.43
N LYS A 68 5.66 1.87 -25.14
CA LYS A 68 5.28 1.94 -26.57
C LYS A 68 3.82 2.29 -26.85
N LYS A 69 2.94 2.14 -25.86
CA LYS A 69 1.49 2.34 -26.06
C LYS A 69 0.90 3.28 -25.02
N MET A 70 1.16 3.05 -23.74
CA MET A 70 0.55 3.85 -22.69
C MET A 70 1.43 3.96 -21.44
N MET A 71 1.37 5.12 -20.80
CA MET A 71 1.74 5.31 -19.41
C MET A 71 0.49 5.69 -18.60
N TYR A 72 0.17 4.92 -17.56
CA TYR A 72 -0.88 5.22 -16.59
C TYR A 72 -0.25 5.74 -15.30
N ILE A 73 -0.72 6.88 -14.81
CA ILE A 73 -0.26 7.50 -13.57
C ILE A 73 -1.45 7.52 -12.60
N GLY A 74 -1.35 6.73 -11.52
CA GLY A 74 -2.38 6.66 -10.49
C GLY A 74 -1.92 7.34 -9.21
N VAL A 75 -2.65 8.37 -8.77
CA VAL A 75 -2.46 9.02 -7.46
C VAL A 75 -3.48 8.46 -6.48
N ASP A 76 -3.14 8.32 -5.20
CA ASP A 76 -4.15 7.94 -4.20
C ASP A 76 -5.28 8.97 -4.13
N GLY A 77 -6.51 8.46 -4.26
CA GLY A 77 -7.73 9.15 -3.91
C GLY A 77 -8.34 8.57 -2.64
N VAL A 78 -9.61 8.88 -2.39
CA VAL A 78 -10.32 8.38 -1.20
C VAL A 78 -10.36 6.85 -1.20
N CYS A 79 -9.81 6.24 -0.15
CA CYS A 79 -9.76 4.79 0.00
C CYS A 79 -11.07 4.21 0.60
N PRO A 80 -11.32 2.89 0.46
CA PRO A 80 -12.46 2.25 1.10
C PRO A 80 -12.41 2.35 2.62
N SER A 81 -13.58 2.29 3.29
CA SER A 81 -13.65 2.35 4.76
C SER A 81 -12.75 1.32 5.48
N ALA A 82 -12.49 0.18 4.83
CA ALA A 82 -11.58 -0.84 5.34
C ALA A 82 -10.13 -0.32 5.47
N LYS A 83 -9.65 0.48 4.51
CA LYS A 83 -8.32 1.06 4.51
C LYS A 83 -8.22 2.28 5.43
N ILE A 84 -9.32 3.02 5.64
CA ILE A 84 -9.35 4.22 6.49
C ILE A 84 -8.85 3.91 7.91
N ASN A 85 -9.29 2.82 8.55
CA ASN A 85 -8.81 2.52 9.91
C ASN A 85 -7.30 2.20 9.93
N GLN A 86 -6.75 1.57 8.88
CA GLN A 86 -5.31 1.33 8.77
C GLN A 86 -4.54 2.65 8.63
N GLN A 87 -5.00 3.54 7.75
CA GLN A 87 -4.36 4.86 7.57
C GLN A 87 -4.44 5.71 8.84
N ARG A 88 -5.59 5.66 9.53
CA ARG A 88 -5.80 6.32 10.82
C ARG A 88 -4.86 5.77 11.89
N THR A 89 -4.80 4.45 12.07
CA THR A 89 -3.85 3.81 13.00
C THR A 89 -2.41 4.23 12.73
N ARG A 90 -1.99 4.28 11.46
CA ARG A 90 -0.65 4.75 11.06
C ARG A 90 -0.39 6.19 11.50
N ARG A 91 -1.35 7.10 11.33
CA ARG A 91 -1.21 8.52 11.71
C ARG A 91 -1.22 8.74 13.22
N PHE A 92 -2.09 8.05 13.95
CA PHE A 92 -2.13 8.13 15.41
C PHE A 92 -0.86 7.55 16.04
N ARG A 93 -0.27 6.50 15.46
CA ARG A 93 1.04 6.00 15.89
C ARG A 93 2.13 7.08 15.81
N LEU A 94 2.18 7.80 14.69
CA LEU A 94 3.10 8.92 14.51
C LEU A 94 2.82 10.06 15.49
N TYR A 95 1.55 10.37 15.76
CA TYR A 95 1.18 11.34 16.79
C TYR A 95 1.80 10.99 18.16
N LYS A 96 1.59 9.76 18.64
CA LYS A 96 2.11 9.34 19.96
C LYS A 96 3.63 9.28 20.01
N SER A 97 4.32 8.92 18.92
CA SER A 97 5.79 8.95 18.89
C SER A 97 6.33 10.38 18.97
N THR A 98 5.66 11.35 18.33
CA THR A 98 6.06 12.77 18.36
C THR A 98 5.75 13.49 19.67
N THR A 99 4.77 13.03 20.46
CA THR A 99 4.41 13.66 21.75
C THR A 99 5.16 13.11 22.96
N LYS A 100 5.95 12.04 22.80
CA LYS A 100 6.75 11.47 23.90
C LYS A 100 7.78 12.49 24.42
N PRO A 101 7.87 12.71 25.75
CA PRO A 101 8.93 13.52 26.35
C PRO A 101 10.31 13.00 25.95
N GLY A 102 11.17 13.86 25.41
CA GLY A 102 12.50 13.47 24.93
C GLY A 102 12.57 12.98 23.48
N PHE A 103 11.48 13.07 22.70
CA PHE A 103 11.53 12.86 21.25
C PHE A 103 12.53 13.83 20.60
N LYS A 104 13.69 13.31 20.20
CA LYS A 104 14.65 14.01 19.35
C LYS A 104 14.38 13.59 17.91
N PRO A 105 13.78 14.43 17.05
CA PRO A 105 13.73 14.13 15.63
C PRO A 105 15.16 13.92 15.14
N TYR A 106 15.32 13.03 14.15
CA TYR A 106 16.61 12.77 13.52
C TYR A 106 17.26 14.11 13.15
N TYR A 107 18.42 14.38 13.75
CA TYR A 107 19.27 15.56 13.52
C TYR A 107 18.72 16.93 13.99
N LYS A 108 18.18 17.03 15.21
CA LYS A 108 18.21 18.30 15.96
C LYS A 108 19.51 18.40 16.78
N SER A 109 20.22 19.54 16.69
CA SER A 109 21.29 19.86 17.64
C SER A 109 20.73 20.06 19.06
N GLU A 110 21.58 20.11 20.07
CA GLU A 110 21.19 20.40 21.48
C GLU A 110 20.48 21.76 21.63
N GLU A 111 20.62 22.65 20.65
CA GLU A 111 20.00 23.99 20.61
C GLU A 111 18.75 24.07 19.69
N GLY A 112 18.32 22.94 19.10
CA GLY A 112 17.10 22.89 18.29
C GLY A 112 17.20 23.49 16.88
N LYS A 113 18.39 23.93 16.43
CA LYS A 113 18.64 24.43 15.07
C LYS A 113 19.20 23.33 14.16
N CYS A 114 18.61 23.15 12.98
CA CYS A 114 19.23 22.36 11.91
C CYS A 114 20.25 23.23 11.19
N GLU A 115 21.50 23.27 11.68
CA GLU A 115 22.59 23.93 10.97
C GLU A 115 23.11 23.06 9.83
N TYR A 116 22.61 23.28 8.63
CA TYR A 116 23.28 22.85 7.40
C TYR A 116 23.70 24.09 6.63
N THR A 117 25.01 24.32 6.53
CA THR A 117 25.54 25.33 5.62
C THR A 117 25.48 24.75 4.21
N VAL A 118 24.41 25.03 3.47
CA VAL A 118 24.42 24.82 2.01
C VAL A 118 25.56 25.69 1.48
N LYS A 119 26.61 25.09 0.92
CA LYS A 119 27.74 25.85 0.35
C LYS A 119 27.20 26.83 -0.70
N LYS A 120 27.08 28.10 -0.31
CA LYS A 120 26.71 29.30 -1.08
C LYS A 120 25.69 29.07 -2.21
N LEU A 121 24.41 29.18 -1.88
CA LEU A 121 23.38 29.59 -2.86
C LEU A 121 23.23 31.12 -2.79
N PRO A 122 23.31 31.86 -3.90
CA PRO A 122 22.96 33.27 -3.97
C PRO A 122 21.44 33.39 -4.22
N ILE A 123 20.63 32.95 -3.27
CA ILE A 123 19.18 33.10 -3.33
C ILE A 123 18.72 33.53 -1.95
N GLU A 124 18.38 34.82 -1.84
CA GLU A 124 17.81 35.43 -0.64
C GLU A 124 16.34 34.99 -0.52
N SER A 125 15.93 34.54 0.66
CA SER A 125 14.61 34.01 1.01
C SER A 125 14.27 32.62 0.43
N TYR A 126 14.48 31.58 1.25
CA TYR A 126 13.56 30.45 1.27
C TYR A 126 12.64 30.66 2.48
N ASP A 127 11.33 30.64 2.27
CA ASP A 127 10.41 30.48 3.40
C ASP A 127 10.54 29.02 3.87
N ASN A 128 11.18 28.85 5.03
CA ASN A 128 11.54 27.56 5.60
C ASN A 128 10.30 26.80 6.09
N VAL A 129 9.61 26.08 5.21
CA VAL A 129 8.40 25.32 5.56
C VAL A 129 8.71 23.84 5.83
N SER A 130 8.48 23.42 7.08
CA SER A 130 8.55 22.02 7.50
C SER A 130 7.49 21.19 6.76
N PHE A 131 7.87 20.03 6.22
CA PHE A 131 6.92 19.13 5.58
C PHE A 131 6.42 18.08 6.55
N ASP A 132 5.11 18.04 6.78
CA ASP A 132 4.49 16.92 7.46
C ASP A 132 4.01 15.90 6.41
N PRO A 133 4.47 14.63 6.45
CA PRO A 133 4.00 13.58 5.54
C PRO A 133 2.47 13.38 5.51
N SER A 134 1.76 13.83 6.55
CA SER A 134 0.29 13.85 6.58
C SER A 134 -0.34 14.79 5.54
N TYR A 135 0.45 15.65 4.89
CA TYR A 135 0.02 16.47 3.76
C TYR A 135 -0.24 15.62 2.52
N ILE A 136 0.35 14.43 2.42
CA ILE A 136 0.13 13.48 1.32
C ILE A 136 -1.10 12.64 1.63
N SER A 137 -2.28 13.24 1.50
CA SER A 137 -3.56 12.53 1.54
C SER A 137 -4.65 13.29 0.81
N PRO A 138 -5.63 12.57 0.23
CA PRO A 138 -6.77 13.20 -0.43
C PRO A 138 -7.47 14.19 0.52
N GLY A 139 -7.78 15.38 -0.01
CA GLY A 139 -8.48 16.44 0.73
C GLY A 139 -7.56 17.49 1.37
N THR A 140 -6.24 17.33 1.31
CA THR A 140 -5.30 18.39 1.71
C THR A 140 -5.13 19.43 0.62
N GLU A 141 -4.75 20.65 1.02
CA GLU A 141 -4.40 21.71 0.08
C GLU A 141 -3.20 21.33 -0.80
N PHE A 142 -2.16 20.74 -0.19
CA PHE A 142 -0.99 20.25 -0.91
C PHE A 142 -1.35 19.26 -2.03
N MET A 143 -2.18 18.25 -1.76
CA MET A 143 -2.57 17.28 -2.80
C MET A 143 -3.43 17.91 -3.88
N SER A 144 -4.27 18.89 -3.53
CA SER A 144 -5.11 19.62 -4.50
C SER A 144 -4.25 20.49 -5.43
N MET A 145 -3.28 21.21 -4.88
CA MET A 145 -2.29 21.97 -5.64
C MET A 145 -1.48 21.03 -6.54
N MET A 146 -0.92 19.95 -5.98
CA MET A 146 -0.11 18.98 -6.71
C MET A 146 -0.88 18.35 -7.89
N ASP A 147 -2.14 17.99 -7.68
CA ASP A 147 -3.00 17.41 -8.73
C ASP A 147 -3.21 18.38 -9.89
N SER A 148 -3.52 19.64 -9.59
CA SER A 148 -3.65 20.71 -10.60
C SER A 148 -2.35 20.94 -11.37
N GLU A 149 -1.23 21.06 -10.67
CA GLU A 149 0.10 21.27 -11.27
C GLU A 149 0.52 20.08 -12.14
N LEU A 150 0.28 18.84 -11.69
CA LEU A 150 0.58 17.64 -12.48
C LEU A 150 -0.25 17.59 -13.77
N ARG A 151 -1.53 17.94 -13.72
CA ARG A 151 -2.39 17.98 -14.92
C ARG A 151 -1.88 19.00 -15.93
N ASN A 152 -1.55 20.21 -15.48
CA ASN A 152 -0.98 21.25 -16.33
C ASN A 152 0.38 20.84 -16.92
N TRP A 153 1.25 20.27 -16.09
CA TRP A 153 2.56 19.80 -16.52
C TRP A 153 2.47 18.65 -17.53
N ILE A 154 1.61 17.65 -17.30
CA ILE A 154 1.40 16.54 -18.26
C ILE A 154 0.88 17.08 -19.60
N ALA A 155 -0.06 18.01 -19.57
CA ALA A 155 -0.59 18.64 -20.78
C ALA A 155 0.51 19.38 -21.56
N LEU A 156 1.32 20.18 -20.88
CA LEU A 156 2.45 20.89 -21.48
C LEU A 156 3.47 19.92 -22.10
N GLN A 157 3.89 18.90 -21.35
CA GLN A 157 4.83 17.88 -21.86
C GLN A 157 4.25 17.10 -23.05
N THR A 158 2.94 16.87 -23.08
CA THR A 158 2.26 16.26 -24.24
C THR A 158 2.33 17.16 -25.46
N TYR A 159 2.09 18.46 -25.28
CA TYR A 159 2.15 19.44 -26.34
C TYR A 159 3.57 19.59 -26.92
N GLU A 160 4.58 19.59 -26.05
CA GLU A 160 6.02 19.64 -26.41
C GLU A 160 6.51 18.39 -27.15
N GLY A 161 5.75 17.29 -27.09
CA GLY A 161 6.10 16.03 -27.75
C GLY A 161 6.93 15.09 -26.87
N THR A 162 7.05 15.35 -25.56
CA THR A 162 7.78 14.47 -24.63
C THR A 162 7.24 13.03 -24.65
N TRP A 163 5.94 12.87 -24.88
CA TRP A 163 5.23 11.59 -24.86
C TRP A 163 4.77 11.11 -26.25
N GLU A 164 5.37 11.60 -27.34
CA GLU A 164 4.86 11.39 -28.71
C GLU A 164 4.58 9.93 -29.08
N ASP A 165 5.32 9.00 -28.47
CA ASP A 165 5.22 7.56 -28.73
C ASP A 165 4.12 6.83 -27.92
N CYS A 166 3.37 7.50 -27.03
CA CYS A 166 2.38 6.82 -26.20
C CYS A 166 1.22 7.71 -25.69
N TYR A 167 0.14 7.08 -25.23
CA TYR A 167 -0.93 7.73 -24.50
C TYR A 167 -0.55 7.93 -23.03
N ILE A 168 -0.82 9.10 -22.46
CA ILE A 168 -0.69 9.33 -21.02
C ILE A 168 -2.08 9.33 -20.39
N VAL A 169 -2.30 8.46 -19.41
CA VAL A 169 -3.52 8.40 -18.62
C VAL A 169 -3.22 8.85 -17.21
N TYR A 170 -3.91 9.88 -16.73
CA TYR A 170 -3.73 10.42 -15.38
C TYR A 170 -5.01 10.25 -14.56
N SER A 171 -4.90 9.54 -13.44
CA SER A 171 -5.97 9.36 -12.46
C SER A 171 -5.57 10.04 -11.15
N GLY A 172 -6.09 11.26 -10.97
CA GLY A 172 -5.74 12.16 -9.88
C GLY A 172 -6.30 11.77 -8.51
N THR A 173 -6.03 12.62 -7.51
CA THR A 173 -6.49 12.44 -6.12
C THR A 173 -8.00 12.64 -5.97
N ASP A 174 -8.62 13.34 -6.93
CA ASP A 174 -10.05 13.59 -7.07
C ASP A 174 -10.84 12.37 -7.57
N VAL A 175 -10.17 11.35 -8.13
CA VAL A 175 -10.78 10.07 -8.49
C VAL A 175 -10.73 9.14 -7.26
N PRO A 176 -11.84 8.54 -6.79
CA PRO A 176 -11.81 7.63 -5.65
C PRO A 176 -11.00 6.35 -5.91
N GLY A 177 -10.39 5.79 -4.85
CA GLY A 177 -9.60 4.57 -4.87
C GLY A 177 -8.10 4.79 -4.63
N GLU A 178 -7.43 3.78 -4.10
CA GLU A 178 -5.97 3.74 -3.97
C GLU A 178 -5.31 3.65 -5.36
N GLY A 179 -4.13 4.24 -5.52
CA GLY A 179 -3.40 4.34 -6.78
C GLY A 179 -3.15 2.97 -7.41
N GLU A 180 -2.69 2.01 -6.61
CA GLU A 180 -2.54 0.63 -7.04
C GLU A 180 -3.86 0.00 -7.51
N HIS A 181 -4.94 0.17 -6.77
CA HIS A 181 -6.24 -0.40 -7.13
C HIS A 181 -6.81 0.24 -8.42
N LYS A 182 -6.63 1.55 -8.61
CA LYS A 182 -6.96 2.26 -9.85
C LYS A 182 -6.19 1.69 -11.04
N ILE A 183 -4.89 1.44 -10.87
CA ILE A 183 -4.03 0.80 -11.89
C ILE A 183 -4.60 -0.56 -12.28
N TYR A 184 -4.85 -1.44 -11.30
CA TYR A 184 -5.32 -2.80 -11.61
C TYR A 184 -6.77 -2.84 -12.10
N ASP A 185 -7.62 -1.88 -11.70
CA ASP A 185 -8.94 -1.69 -12.30
C ASP A 185 -8.83 -1.31 -13.78
N ALA A 186 -7.93 -0.40 -14.13
CA ALA A 186 -7.67 -0.03 -15.53
C ALA A 186 -7.14 -1.23 -16.33
N ILE A 187 -6.18 -1.98 -15.79
CA ILE A 187 -5.64 -3.22 -16.39
C ILE A 187 -6.77 -4.21 -16.69
N ARG A 188 -7.65 -4.47 -15.70
CA ARG A 188 -8.79 -5.39 -15.87
C ARG A 188 -9.75 -4.93 -16.96
N ARG A 189 -10.19 -3.66 -16.91
CA ARG A 189 -11.12 -3.10 -17.90
C ARG A 189 -10.54 -3.12 -19.32
N MET A 190 -9.28 -2.74 -19.49
CA MET A 190 -8.62 -2.80 -20.79
C MET A 190 -8.55 -4.24 -21.32
N ALA A 191 -8.24 -5.21 -20.46
CA ALA A 191 -8.19 -6.62 -20.83
C ALA A 191 -9.56 -7.27 -21.08
N GLU A 192 -10.63 -6.70 -20.53
CA GLU A 192 -12.02 -7.06 -20.84
C GLU A 192 -12.44 -6.50 -22.21
N CYS A 193 -12.05 -5.26 -22.51
CA CYS A 193 -12.36 -4.61 -23.78
C CYS A 193 -11.54 -5.18 -24.96
N ASP A 194 -10.25 -5.43 -24.78
CA ASP A 194 -9.38 -6.02 -25.79
C ASP A 194 -8.54 -7.16 -25.19
N THR A 195 -8.83 -8.38 -25.63
CA THR A 195 -8.14 -9.57 -25.14
C THR A 195 -6.67 -9.63 -25.55
N LYS A 196 -6.25 -8.90 -26.58
CA LYS A 196 -4.83 -8.81 -27.00
C LYS A 196 -3.99 -8.19 -25.90
N VAL A 197 -4.53 -7.19 -25.18
CA VAL A 197 -3.87 -6.51 -24.05
C VAL A 197 -3.29 -7.52 -23.06
N LYS A 198 -3.99 -8.62 -22.78
CA LYS A 198 -3.53 -9.65 -21.83
C LYS A 198 -2.16 -10.24 -22.14
N ASN A 199 -1.76 -10.28 -23.42
CA ASN A 199 -0.51 -10.87 -23.86
C ASN A 199 0.61 -9.84 -24.08
N GLU A 200 0.34 -8.56 -23.86
CA GLU A 200 1.32 -7.47 -24.03
C GLU A 200 2.16 -7.28 -22.78
N ASN A 201 3.25 -6.51 -22.90
CA ASN A 201 4.21 -6.33 -21.82
C ASN A 201 3.76 -5.22 -20.86
N HIS A 202 3.39 -5.62 -19.64
CA HIS A 202 2.94 -4.74 -18.58
C HIS A 202 4.01 -4.57 -17.51
N LEU A 203 4.33 -3.32 -17.17
CA LEU A 203 5.27 -2.98 -16.11
C LEU A 203 4.60 -2.04 -15.11
N VAL A 204 4.51 -2.45 -13.83
CA VAL A 204 3.97 -1.63 -12.74
C VAL A 204 5.10 -1.15 -11.86
N TYR A 205 5.21 0.15 -11.60
CA TYR A 205 6.20 0.73 -10.72
C TYR A 205 5.60 1.05 -9.34
N GLY A 206 6.27 0.57 -8.30
CA GLY A 206 5.95 0.86 -6.90
C GLY A 206 6.66 -0.10 -5.93
N LEU A 207 6.65 0.25 -4.64
CA LEU A 207 7.38 -0.48 -3.60
C LEU A 207 6.51 -1.42 -2.75
N ASP A 208 5.19 -1.26 -2.85
CA ASP A 208 4.23 -1.94 -1.99
C ASP A 208 4.15 -3.44 -2.28
N ALA A 209 3.99 -4.22 -1.21
CA ALA A 209 3.90 -5.68 -1.30
C ALA A 209 2.58 -6.11 -1.98
N ASP A 210 1.54 -5.30 -1.86
CA ASP A 210 0.21 -5.55 -2.44
C ASP A 210 0.26 -5.58 -3.97
N LEU A 211 1.16 -4.81 -4.59
CA LEU A 211 1.43 -4.87 -6.03
C LEU A 211 1.78 -6.28 -6.49
N MET A 212 2.55 -7.05 -5.71
CA MET A 212 2.86 -8.44 -6.07
C MET A 212 1.59 -9.30 -6.10
N MET A 213 0.72 -9.16 -5.11
CA MET A 213 -0.52 -9.94 -5.05
C MET A 213 -1.48 -9.55 -6.17
N LEU A 214 -1.70 -8.25 -6.36
CA LEU A 214 -2.56 -7.72 -7.41
C LEU A 214 -2.07 -8.14 -8.80
N SER A 215 -0.76 -8.07 -9.05
CA SER A 215 -0.11 -8.55 -10.27
C SER A 215 -0.30 -10.05 -10.51
N LEU A 216 -0.20 -10.89 -9.46
CA LEU A 216 -0.42 -12.33 -9.59
C LEU A 216 -1.86 -12.65 -9.98
N ILE A 217 -2.84 -11.98 -9.35
CA ILE A 217 -4.28 -12.18 -9.56
C ILE A 217 -4.70 -11.82 -11.00
N THR A 218 -4.00 -10.90 -11.67
CA THR A 218 -4.30 -10.58 -13.09
C THR A 218 -4.16 -11.79 -14.02
N LYS A 219 -3.34 -12.78 -13.64
CA LYS A 219 -2.99 -13.97 -14.45
C LYS A 219 -2.38 -13.65 -15.82
N MET A 220 -1.97 -12.40 -16.04
CA MET A 220 -1.34 -12.00 -17.29
C MET A 220 0.06 -12.65 -17.41
N PRO A 221 0.41 -13.24 -18.57
CA PRO A 221 1.70 -13.87 -18.79
C PRO A 221 2.88 -12.91 -18.66
N ASN A 222 2.75 -11.69 -19.18
CA ASN A 222 3.84 -10.71 -19.27
C ASN A 222 3.60 -9.52 -18.32
N MET A 223 3.49 -9.84 -17.02
CA MET A 223 3.32 -8.86 -15.93
C MET A 223 4.58 -8.77 -15.09
N TYR A 224 5.06 -7.55 -14.89
CA TYR A 224 6.31 -7.24 -14.22
C TYR A 224 6.13 -6.09 -13.24
N ILE A 225 6.91 -6.10 -12.15
CA ILE A 225 6.96 -4.98 -11.20
C ILE A 225 8.36 -4.37 -11.23
N LEU A 226 8.44 -3.07 -11.47
CA LEU A 226 9.66 -2.26 -11.37
C LEU A 226 9.78 -1.66 -9.97
N ARG A 227 10.96 -1.75 -9.39
CA ARG A 227 11.26 -1.16 -8.08
C ARG A 227 12.74 -0.80 -7.97
N GLU A 228 13.06 0.06 -7.02
CA GLU A 228 14.42 0.29 -6.57
C GLU A 228 15.00 -0.99 -5.96
N LYS A 229 16.32 -1.19 -6.13
CA LYS A 229 17.08 -2.20 -5.39
C LYS A 229 16.92 -1.98 -3.89
N TYR A 230 17.00 -3.06 -3.13
CA TYR A 230 16.77 -3.03 -1.67
C TYR A 230 17.62 -2.00 -0.93
N ASP A 231 18.90 -1.85 -1.29
CA ASP A 231 19.81 -0.89 -0.65
C ASP A 231 19.48 0.57 -0.99
N HIS A 232 18.63 0.78 -1.99
CA HIS A 232 18.16 2.08 -2.48
C HIS A 232 16.73 2.38 -2.03
N ALA A 233 16.15 1.56 -1.14
CA ALA A 233 14.81 1.78 -0.62
C ALA A 233 14.75 3.03 0.28
N PRO A 234 13.64 3.81 0.25
CA PRO A 234 13.53 5.07 1.01
C PRO A 234 13.87 4.95 2.50
N HIS A 235 13.42 3.88 3.18
CA HIS A 235 13.71 3.68 4.60
C HIS A 235 15.20 3.42 4.93
N LYS A 236 16.02 3.06 3.93
CA LYS A 236 17.48 2.97 4.05
C LYS A 236 18.11 4.34 3.83
N LEU A 237 17.70 5.02 2.76
CA LEU A 237 18.22 6.32 2.39
C LEU A 237 17.92 7.39 3.43
N ALA A 238 16.74 7.38 4.04
CA ALA A 238 16.35 8.30 5.11
C ALA A 238 17.27 8.24 6.36
N LYS A 239 18.05 7.16 6.53
CA LYS A 239 19.02 7.03 7.63
C LYS A 239 20.39 7.64 7.32
N ILE A 240 20.64 8.00 6.05
CA ILE A 240 21.90 8.60 5.62
C ILE A 240 21.91 10.06 6.06
N LYS A 241 23.01 10.50 6.66
CA LYS A 241 23.17 11.90 7.05
C LYS A 241 23.06 12.78 5.79
N PRO A 242 22.12 13.76 5.76
CA PRO A 242 22.02 14.67 4.63
C PRO A 242 23.29 15.50 4.44
N ASN A 243 23.71 15.65 3.18
CA ASN A 243 24.78 16.54 2.72
C ASN A 243 24.29 17.27 1.45
N PRO A 244 23.45 18.31 1.61
CA PRO A 244 22.74 18.90 0.48
C PRO A 244 23.67 19.62 -0.51
N TYR A 245 23.41 19.46 -1.80
CA TYR A 245 24.15 20.12 -2.88
C TYR A 245 23.21 20.50 -4.04
N PHE A 246 23.60 21.51 -4.81
CA PHE A 246 22.90 21.84 -6.04
C PHE A 246 23.43 21.00 -7.21
N SER A 247 22.56 20.25 -7.87
CA SER A 247 22.93 19.48 -9.05
C SER A 247 22.78 20.33 -10.31
N LYS A 248 23.88 20.52 -11.04
CA LYS A 248 23.86 21.22 -12.34
C LYS A 248 23.08 20.45 -13.41
N GLU A 249 22.99 19.12 -13.27
CA GLU A 249 22.30 18.27 -14.24
C GLU A 249 20.78 18.41 -14.14
N THR A 250 20.25 18.45 -12.91
CA THR A 250 18.80 18.55 -12.67
C THR A 250 18.33 19.98 -12.46
N GLY A 251 19.24 20.88 -12.06
CA GLY A 251 18.91 22.23 -11.61
C GLY A 251 18.20 22.28 -10.26
N LEU A 252 18.30 21.21 -9.45
CA LEU A 252 17.57 21.06 -8.19
C LEU A 252 18.51 20.92 -6.99
N LEU A 253 17.96 21.13 -5.80
CA LEU A 253 18.58 20.77 -4.53
C LEU A 253 18.52 19.25 -4.35
N HIS A 254 19.68 18.63 -4.14
CA HIS A 254 19.86 17.22 -3.85
C HIS A 254 20.31 17.05 -2.40
N PHE A 255 19.99 15.92 -1.77
CA PHE A 255 20.21 15.74 -0.34
C PHE A 255 21.44 14.92 0.03
N HIS A 256 21.84 13.96 -0.80
CA HIS A 256 23.07 13.19 -0.64
C HIS A 256 23.39 12.46 -1.96
N GLY A 257 24.57 11.86 -2.08
CA GLY A 257 25.01 11.19 -3.33
C GLY A 257 24.24 9.93 -3.73
N MET A 258 23.16 9.60 -3.02
CA MET A 258 22.21 8.52 -3.36
C MET A 258 20.78 9.07 -3.34
N ASP A 259 20.59 10.34 -3.73
CA ASP A 259 19.27 10.93 -3.85
C ASP A 259 18.48 10.17 -4.95
N TYR A 260 17.20 9.88 -4.74
CA TYR A 260 16.37 9.14 -5.69
C TYR A 260 16.32 9.78 -7.09
N ILE A 261 16.53 11.09 -7.18
CA ILE A 261 16.58 11.80 -8.46
C ILE A 261 17.81 11.36 -9.25
N ASP A 262 18.90 10.97 -8.60
CA ASP A 262 20.16 10.58 -9.25
C ASP A 262 20.22 9.11 -9.65
N PHE A 263 19.15 8.34 -9.40
CA PHE A 263 19.13 6.92 -9.70
C PHE A 263 19.29 6.64 -11.18
N LYS A 264 20.14 5.66 -11.46
CA LYS A 264 20.44 5.14 -12.79
C LYS A 264 19.69 3.85 -13.01
N ILE A 265 19.68 3.38 -14.25
CA ILE A 265 19.07 2.10 -14.63
C ILE A 265 19.61 0.92 -13.81
N SER A 266 20.88 0.97 -13.38
CA SER A 266 21.53 -0.02 -12.53
C SER A 266 20.90 -0.15 -11.15
N ASP A 267 20.14 0.85 -10.71
CA ASP A 267 19.61 0.95 -9.35
C ASP A 267 18.17 0.40 -9.27
N TYR A 268 17.63 -0.01 -10.41
CA TYR A 268 16.31 -0.62 -10.52
C TYR A 268 16.40 -2.13 -10.79
N GLU A 269 15.45 -2.85 -10.22
CA GLU A 269 15.22 -4.27 -10.43
C GLU A 269 13.77 -4.53 -10.84
N VAL A 270 13.57 -5.65 -11.52
CA VAL A 270 12.28 -6.10 -12.01
C VAL A 270 11.93 -7.45 -11.40
N LEU A 271 10.66 -7.61 -11.01
CA LEU A 271 10.08 -8.87 -10.57
C LEU A 271 9.16 -9.42 -11.65
N SER A 272 9.48 -10.59 -12.20
CA SER A 272 8.63 -11.27 -13.19
C SER A 272 7.57 -12.14 -12.52
N MET A 273 6.30 -11.84 -12.73
CA MET A 273 5.20 -12.66 -12.19
C MET A 273 5.17 -14.05 -12.81
N ARG A 274 5.52 -14.17 -14.10
CA ARG A 274 5.65 -15.47 -14.78
C ARG A 274 6.65 -16.37 -14.06
N PHE A 275 7.80 -15.81 -13.67
CA PHE A 275 8.83 -16.56 -12.96
C PHE A 275 8.37 -16.93 -11.55
N LEU A 276 7.72 -16.01 -10.83
CA LEU A 276 7.14 -16.28 -9.51
C LEU A 276 6.13 -17.44 -9.54
N ARG A 277 5.19 -17.43 -10.49
CA ARG A 277 4.22 -18.52 -10.69
C ARG A 277 4.91 -19.87 -10.93
N ARG A 278 5.99 -19.88 -11.72
CA ARG A 278 6.76 -21.11 -11.99
C ARG A 278 7.46 -21.63 -10.73
N ILE A 279 8.06 -20.76 -9.94
CA ILE A 279 8.73 -21.15 -8.69
C ILE A 279 7.70 -21.70 -7.70
N MET A 280 6.58 -21.01 -7.50
CA MET A 280 5.52 -21.45 -6.61
C MET A 280 4.99 -22.83 -7.00
N TYR A 281 4.72 -23.04 -8.29
CA TYR A 281 4.30 -24.33 -8.82
C TYR A 281 5.36 -25.42 -8.61
N SER A 282 6.63 -25.14 -8.90
CA SER A 282 7.71 -26.10 -8.68
C SER A 282 7.86 -26.48 -7.19
N ARG A 283 7.74 -25.50 -6.28
CA ARG A 283 7.74 -25.74 -4.84
C ARG A 283 6.54 -26.57 -4.41
N CYS A 284 5.35 -26.27 -4.91
CA CYS A 284 4.13 -27.03 -4.63
C CYS A 284 4.29 -28.50 -5.00
N ILE A 285 4.72 -28.82 -6.22
CA ILE A 285 4.91 -30.21 -6.66
C ILE A 285 5.93 -30.93 -5.78
N LYS A 286 7.09 -30.32 -5.52
CA LYS A 286 8.13 -30.90 -4.66
C LYS A 286 7.65 -31.16 -3.22
N THR A 287 6.94 -30.22 -2.62
CA THR A 287 6.50 -30.32 -1.21
C THR A 287 5.27 -31.19 -1.02
N SER A 288 4.39 -31.28 -2.02
CA SER A 288 3.18 -32.10 -1.96
C SER A 288 3.44 -33.59 -2.07
N GLU A 289 4.64 -34.00 -2.53
CA GLU A 289 4.97 -35.38 -2.90
C GLU A 289 3.95 -36.00 -3.88
N ALA A 290 3.17 -35.16 -4.57
CA ALA A 290 2.17 -35.62 -5.51
C ALA A 290 2.86 -36.26 -6.71
N VAL A 291 2.42 -37.46 -7.05
CA VAL A 291 2.81 -38.14 -8.29
C VAL A 291 1.75 -37.87 -9.35
N SER A 292 2.17 -37.76 -10.61
CA SER A 292 1.28 -37.63 -11.77
C SER A 292 0.46 -38.92 -11.97
N ASN A 293 -0.66 -39.01 -11.26
CA ASN A 293 -1.66 -40.08 -11.36
C ASN A 293 -3.06 -39.48 -11.55
N ASP A 294 -4.07 -40.33 -11.80
CA ASP A 294 -5.43 -39.86 -12.07
C ASP A 294 -6.02 -39.00 -10.93
N MET A 295 -5.73 -39.34 -9.69
CA MET A 295 -6.20 -38.62 -8.50
C MET A 295 -5.65 -37.20 -8.39
N ASN A 296 -4.42 -36.98 -8.85
CA ASN A 296 -3.73 -35.69 -8.78
C ASN A 296 -3.63 -34.98 -10.13
N LYS A 297 -4.27 -35.49 -11.19
CA LYS A 297 -4.22 -34.91 -12.55
C LYS A 297 -4.59 -33.42 -12.58
N PHE A 298 -5.46 -32.99 -11.67
CA PHE A 298 -5.85 -31.58 -11.50
C PHE A 298 -4.68 -30.65 -11.09
N LEU A 299 -3.61 -31.20 -10.51
CA LEU A 299 -2.39 -30.46 -10.14
C LEU A 299 -1.41 -30.33 -11.31
N PHE A 300 -1.40 -31.28 -12.25
CA PHE A 300 -0.41 -31.36 -13.32
C PHE A 300 -0.87 -30.73 -14.65
N ASN A 301 -1.75 -29.72 -14.62
CA ASN A 301 -2.18 -29.00 -15.83
C ASN A 301 -1.65 -27.57 -15.91
N GLN A 302 -1.76 -26.96 -17.09
CA GLN A 302 -1.25 -25.61 -17.36
C GLN A 302 -1.97 -24.53 -16.52
N ASN A 303 -3.24 -24.74 -16.19
CA ASN A 303 -4.04 -23.82 -15.39
C ASN A 303 -3.72 -23.87 -13.89
N SER A 304 -3.13 -24.96 -13.40
CA SER A 304 -2.75 -25.12 -11.99
C SER A 304 -1.88 -23.99 -11.48
N ARG A 305 -0.97 -23.45 -12.31
CA ARG A 305 -0.10 -22.33 -11.93
C ARG A 305 -0.89 -21.08 -11.54
N ASN A 306 -1.95 -20.79 -12.31
CA ASN A 306 -2.83 -19.65 -12.08
C ASN A 306 -3.83 -19.91 -10.93
N ARG A 307 -4.19 -21.16 -10.67
CA ARG A 307 -5.05 -21.50 -9.53
C ARG A 307 -4.27 -21.48 -8.21
N LEU A 308 -3.00 -21.90 -8.22
CA LEU A 308 -2.12 -21.78 -7.05
C LEU A 308 -1.89 -20.33 -6.65
N THR A 309 -1.85 -19.39 -7.59
CA THR A 309 -1.73 -17.97 -7.25
C THR A 309 -2.97 -17.43 -6.54
N ASP A 310 -4.17 -17.85 -6.95
CA ASP A 310 -5.41 -17.43 -6.29
C ASP A 310 -5.44 -17.91 -4.83
N ASP A 311 -5.07 -19.18 -4.60
CA ASP A 311 -4.96 -19.74 -3.25
C ASP A 311 -3.85 -19.07 -2.45
N PHE A 312 -2.71 -18.79 -3.06
CA PHE A 312 -1.61 -18.09 -2.39
C PHE A 312 -1.99 -16.67 -1.97
N SER A 313 -2.78 -15.95 -2.77
CA SER A 313 -3.33 -14.65 -2.37
C SER A 313 -4.22 -14.78 -1.13
N LEU A 314 -5.09 -15.80 -1.09
CA LEU A 314 -5.90 -16.08 0.11
C LEU A 314 -5.02 -16.41 1.33
N LEU A 315 -4.00 -17.24 1.16
CA LEU A 315 -3.08 -17.63 2.25
C LEU A 315 -2.25 -16.44 2.75
N SER A 316 -1.85 -15.54 1.85
CA SER A 316 -1.15 -14.30 2.21
C SER A 316 -2.04 -13.41 3.08
N PHE A 317 -3.35 -13.34 2.84
CA PHE A 317 -4.26 -12.58 3.70
C PHE A 317 -4.35 -13.11 5.14
N LEU A 318 -4.12 -14.42 5.35
CA LEU A 318 -4.07 -15.02 6.69
C LEU A 318 -2.82 -14.61 7.48
N ALA A 319 -1.75 -14.22 6.79
CA ALA A 319 -0.53 -13.70 7.39
C ALA A 319 -0.63 -12.22 7.80
N GLY A 320 -1.81 -11.62 7.62
CA GLY A 320 -2.05 -10.20 7.85
C GLY A 320 -2.00 -9.39 6.56
N ASN A 321 -2.81 -8.35 6.51
CA ASN A 321 -2.84 -7.34 5.46
C ASN A 321 -3.41 -6.04 6.04
N ASP A 322 -3.53 -5.00 5.23
CA ASP A 322 -4.03 -3.71 5.70
C ASP A 322 -5.46 -3.73 6.26
N PHE A 323 -6.24 -4.77 5.97
CA PHE A 323 -7.62 -4.89 6.39
C PHE A 323 -7.82 -5.88 7.52
N LEU A 324 -6.95 -6.88 7.65
CA LEU A 324 -7.10 -7.96 8.63
C LEU A 324 -5.83 -8.13 9.45
N PRO A 325 -5.94 -8.22 10.79
CA PRO A 325 -4.81 -8.60 11.62
C PRO A 325 -4.32 -9.99 11.23
N HIS A 326 -3.01 -10.21 11.36
CA HIS A 326 -2.42 -11.54 11.17
C HIS A 326 -2.95 -12.55 12.18
N LEU A 327 -3.01 -13.82 11.77
CA LEU A 327 -3.28 -14.90 12.71
C LEU A 327 -2.16 -15.00 13.76
N PRO A 328 -2.46 -15.26 15.04
CA PRO A 328 -1.43 -15.31 16.09
C PRO A 328 -0.29 -16.30 15.79
N THR A 329 -0.57 -17.40 15.10
CA THR A 329 0.44 -18.41 14.73
C THR A 329 1.17 -18.15 13.43
N VAL A 330 0.84 -17.08 12.70
CA VAL A 330 1.38 -16.79 11.37
C VAL A 330 1.99 -15.40 11.35
N GLU A 331 3.31 -15.35 11.29
CA GLU A 331 4.11 -14.15 11.17
C GLU A 331 5.01 -14.25 9.93
N LEU A 332 5.17 -13.14 9.21
CA LEU A 332 6.01 -13.05 8.02
C LEU A 332 7.51 -13.05 8.34
N CYS A 333 7.89 -12.58 9.53
CA CYS A 333 9.27 -12.41 9.96
C CYS A 333 9.94 -13.71 10.41
N ASN A 334 9.19 -14.80 10.57
CA ASN A 334 9.70 -16.10 11.00
C ASN A 334 9.30 -17.22 10.02
N SER A 335 9.62 -18.48 10.36
CA SER A 335 9.32 -19.62 9.48
C SER A 335 7.83 -19.95 9.35
N SER A 336 6.94 -19.37 10.17
CA SER A 336 5.55 -19.79 10.28
C SER A 336 4.73 -19.53 9.01
N PHE A 337 5.02 -18.46 8.25
CA PHE A 337 4.41 -18.28 6.94
C PHE A 337 4.84 -19.38 5.95
N ASN A 338 6.11 -19.80 6.00
CA ASN A 338 6.56 -20.95 5.22
C ASN A 338 5.88 -22.24 5.68
N ASP A 339 5.65 -22.42 6.99
CA ASP A 339 4.92 -23.55 7.55
C ASP A 339 3.46 -23.57 7.09
N LEU A 340 2.79 -22.42 7.03
CA LEU A 340 1.46 -22.27 6.44
C LEU A 340 1.42 -22.75 4.99
N ILE A 341 2.31 -22.22 4.14
CA ILE A 341 2.37 -22.56 2.71
C ILE A 341 2.72 -24.05 2.52
N ASN A 342 3.69 -24.57 3.26
CA ASN A 342 4.09 -25.98 3.18
C ASN A 342 2.97 -26.92 3.64
N THR A 343 2.21 -26.54 4.68
CA THR A 343 1.05 -27.30 5.16
C THR A 343 -0.01 -27.35 4.09
N TYR A 344 -0.34 -26.22 3.46
CA TYR A 344 -1.25 -26.16 2.32
C TYR A 344 -0.79 -27.07 1.17
N TYR A 345 0.48 -27.03 0.75
CA TYR A 345 0.98 -27.89 -0.33
C TYR A 345 0.88 -29.39 0.00
N LYS A 346 1.18 -29.80 1.24
CA LYS A 346 1.03 -31.19 1.69
C LYS A 346 -0.43 -31.65 1.73
N MET A 347 -1.35 -30.73 2.01
CA MET A 347 -2.78 -31.04 2.07
C MET A 347 -3.47 -30.98 0.70
N LEU A 348 -2.89 -30.26 -0.27
CA LEU A 348 -3.50 -30.02 -1.56
C LEU A 348 -3.95 -31.30 -2.30
N PRO A 349 -3.18 -32.40 -2.33
CA PRO A 349 -3.65 -33.68 -2.89
C PRO A 349 -4.91 -34.23 -2.19
N LYS A 350 -5.05 -34.00 -0.88
CA LYS A 350 -6.21 -34.45 -0.08
C LYS A 350 -7.47 -33.64 -0.36
N PHE A 351 -7.32 -32.36 -0.69
CA PHE A 351 -8.44 -31.46 -1.00
C PHE A 351 -9.14 -31.78 -2.34
N ARG A 352 -8.46 -32.49 -3.24
CA ARG A 352 -8.90 -32.78 -4.62
C ARG A 352 -9.37 -31.50 -5.35
N GLY A 353 -8.65 -30.40 -5.11
CA GLY A 353 -8.94 -29.09 -5.69
C GLY A 353 -8.38 -27.94 -4.83
N PHE A 354 -8.51 -26.73 -5.35
CA PHE A 354 -7.98 -25.49 -4.76
C PHE A 354 -8.93 -24.91 -3.68
N LEU A 355 -8.41 -24.06 -2.80
CA LEU A 355 -9.18 -23.33 -1.78
C LEU A 355 -10.13 -22.31 -2.39
N THR A 356 -9.76 -21.75 -3.55
CA THR A 356 -10.51 -20.70 -4.22
C THR A 356 -11.00 -21.15 -5.59
N GLU A 357 -12.19 -20.71 -5.97
CA GLU A 357 -12.78 -20.92 -7.29
C GLU A 357 -13.65 -19.72 -7.68
N SER A 358 -13.31 -19.05 -8.78
CA SER A 358 -14.05 -17.88 -9.29
C SER A 358 -14.34 -16.85 -8.19
N TYR A 359 -13.30 -16.49 -7.42
CA TYR A 359 -13.36 -15.55 -6.29
C TYR A 359 -14.20 -16.01 -5.08
N LYS A 360 -14.64 -17.27 -5.05
CA LYS A 360 -15.32 -17.88 -3.90
C LYS A 360 -14.37 -18.81 -3.15
N ILE A 361 -14.45 -18.77 -1.83
CA ILE A 361 -13.69 -19.65 -0.94
C ILE A 361 -14.45 -20.95 -0.73
N ASN A 362 -13.79 -22.09 -0.92
CA ASN A 362 -14.29 -23.39 -0.53
C ASN A 362 -14.11 -23.57 0.99
N MET A 363 -15.17 -23.29 1.74
CA MET A 363 -15.14 -23.32 3.21
C MET A 363 -14.80 -24.70 3.78
N SER A 364 -15.18 -25.79 3.11
CA SER A 364 -14.83 -27.15 3.57
C SER A 364 -13.32 -27.39 3.50
N ARG A 365 -12.67 -27.03 2.39
CA ARG A 365 -11.21 -27.15 2.23
C ARG A 365 -10.45 -26.20 3.15
N LEU A 366 -10.92 -24.95 3.27
CA LEU A 366 -10.34 -23.99 4.22
C LEU A 366 -10.43 -24.49 5.66
N GLN A 367 -11.58 -25.05 6.07
CA GLN A 367 -11.75 -25.63 7.40
C GLN A 367 -10.76 -26.78 7.65
N GLN A 368 -10.57 -27.68 6.67
CA GLN A 368 -9.58 -28.75 6.78
C GLN A 368 -8.17 -28.19 6.97
N LEU A 369 -7.79 -27.15 6.21
CA LEU A 369 -6.52 -26.46 6.38
C LEU A 369 -6.38 -25.87 7.79
N MET A 370 -7.39 -25.14 8.28
CA MET A 370 -7.39 -24.57 9.63
C MET A 370 -7.24 -25.64 10.72
N LYS A 371 -7.86 -26.81 10.56
CA LYS A 371 -7.70 -27.95 11.49
C LYS A 371 -6.27 -28.49 11.55
N GLU A 372 -5.55 -28.49 10.43
CA GLU A 372 -4.13 -28.88 10.46
C GLU A 372 -3.26 -27.79 11.05
N LEU A 373 -3.50 -26.53 10.68
CA LEU A 373 -2.75 -25.40 11.23
C LEU A 373 -2.95 -25.25 12.74
N SER A 374 -4.14 -25.57 13.28
CA SER A 374 -4.38 -25.51 14.73
C SER A 374 -3.50 -26.48 15.52
N LYS A 375 -2.92 -27.51 14.90
CA LYS A 375 -1.94 -28.38 15.57
C LYS A 375 -0.61 -27.66 15.85
N LEU A 376 -0.31 -26.59 15.09
CA LEU A 376 0.88 -25.76 15.28
C LEU A 376 0.71 -24.76 16.43
N GLU A 377 -0.52 -24.48 16.89
CA GLU A 377 -0.79 -23.55 17.99
C GLU A 377 -0.08 -23.94 19.29
N LEU A 378 -0.01 -25.25 19.59
CA LEU A 378 0.67 -25.70 20.82
C LEU A 378 2.14 -25.29 20.85
N LYS A 379 2.83 -25.29 19.71
CA LYS A 379 4.21 -24.82 19.60
C LYS A 379 4.28 -23.31 19.86
N TYR A 380 3.36 -22.54 19.27
CA TYR A 380 3.26 -21.09 19.46
C TYR A 380 2.99 -20.72 20.93
N PHE A 381 2.06 -21.40 21.60
CA PHE A 381 1.74 -21.20 23.02
C PHE A 381 2.96 -21.44 23.93
N LYS A 382 3.72 -22.51 23.68
CA LYS A 382 4.98 -22.78 24.40
C LYS A 382 6.02 -21.68 24.17
N GLN A 383 6.15 -21.18 22.94
CA GLN A 383 7.06 -20.08 22.62
C GLN A 383 6.66 -18.79 23.36
N LYS A 384 5.37 -18.44 23.37
CA LYS A 384 4.85 -17.28 24.10
C LYS A 384 5.02 -17.42 25.61
N SER A 385 4.79 -18.61 26.16
CA SER A 385 5.06 -18.91 27.57
C SER A 385 6.52 -18.66 27.95
N ALA A 386 7.48 -19.07 27.11
CA ALA A 386 8.89 -18.83 27.34
C ALA A 386 9.28 -17.35 27.20
N LEU A 387 8.76 -16.67 26.18
CA LEU A 387 9.01 -15.25 25.91
C LEU A 387 8.48 -14.35 27.02
N GLU A 388 7.24 -14.56 27.44
CA GLU A 388 6.55 -13.74 28.46
C GLU A 388 6.82 -14.24 29.88
N LYS A 389 7.56 -15.35 30.05
CA LYS A 389 7.88 -16.00 31.33
C LYS A 389 6.65 -16.36 32.18
N ILE A 390 5.54 -16.72 31.51
CA ILE A 390 4.28 -17.12 32.14
C ILE A 390 4.01 -18.58 31.80
N SER A 391 4.15 -19.48 32.78
CA SER A 391 4.07 -20.93 32.58
C SER A 391 2.70 -21.39 32.07
N GLU A 392 1.65 -20.68 32.48
CA GLU A 392 0.25 -20.95 32.18
C GLU A 392 -0.06 -20.81 30.70
N PHE A 393 0.72 -20.02 29.96
CA PHE A 393 0.53 -19.83 28.53
C PHE A 393 0.87 -21.07 27.71
N SER A 394 1.56 -22.05 28.29
CA SER A 394 1.78 -23.34 27.62
C SER A 394 0.50 -24.20 27.54
N ASP A 395 -0.48 -23.94 28.41
CA ASP A 395 -1.78 -24.61 28.39
C ASP A 395 -2.72 -23.91 27.38
N PRO A 396 -3.25 -24.62 26.38
CA PRO A 396 -4.10 -24.03 25.34
C PRO A 396 -5.34 -23.32 25.87
N LYS A 397 -5.97 -23.84 26.93
CA LYS A 397 -7.22 -23.29 27.48
C LYS A 397 -6.92 -22.03 28.29
N LYS A 398 -5.86 -22.04 29.10
CA LYS A 398 -5.43 -20.87 29.87
C LYS A 398 -4.97 -19.75 28.96
N TYR A 399 -4.15 -20.05 27.94
CA TYR A 399 -3.72 -19.04 26.97
C TYR A 399 -4.89 -18.48 26.17
N ALA A 400 -5.79 -19.33 25.67
CA ALA A 400 -6.96 -18.85 24.94
C ALA A 400 -7.85 -17.93 25.80
N LYS A 401 -8.03 -18.26 27.08
CA LYS A 401 -8.75 -17.40 28.02
C LYS A 401 -8.07 -16.03 28.14
N TYR A 402 -6.77 -16.00 28.44
CA TYR A 402 -5.98 -14.77 28.50
C TYR A 402 -6.03 -13.98 27.19
N TYR A 403 -5.87 -14.66 26.05
CA TYR A 403 -5.87 -14.03 24.73
C TYR A 403 -7.17 -13.28 24.46
N TYR A 404 -8.32 -13.92 24.71
CA TYR A 404 -9.60 -13.27 24.43
C TYR A 404 -9.97 -12.24 25.50
N GLU A 405 -9.81 -12.54 26.79
CA GLU A 405 -10.25 -11.65 27.87
C GLU A 405 -9.33 -10.44 28.05
N ASN A 406 -8.01 -10.61 27.93
CA ASN A 406 -7.03 -9.55 28.22
C ASN A 406 -6.51 -8.84 26.97
N LYS A 407 -6.38 -9.53 25.82
CA LYS A 407 -5.92 -8.87 24.58
C LYS A 407 -7.06 -8.37 23.72
N CYS A 408 -8.09 -9.19 23.52
CA CYS A 408 -9.17 -8.89 22.58
C CYS A 408 -10.35 -8.16 23.22
N ASP A 409 -10.39 -8.05 24.55
CA ASP A 409 -11.52 -7.52 25.33
C ASP A 409 -12.84 -8.28 25.03
N ILE A 410 -12.77 -9.61 24.93
CA ILE A 410 -13.90 -10.52 24.66
C ILE A 410 -13.98 -11.60 25.75
N ASP A 411 -15.15 -11.77 26.35
CA ASP A 411 -15.43 -12.91 27.24
C ASP A 411 -15.15 -14.25 26.51
N PHE A 412 -14.24 -15.04 27.07
CA PHE A 412 -13.83 -16.34 26.54
C PHE A 412 -15.01 -17.30 26.31
N ASN A 413 -16.08 -17.19 27.11
CA ASN A 413 -17.27 -18.02 27.00
C ASN A 413 -18.24 -17.54 25.90
N ASN A 414 -18.12 -16.30 25.45
CA ASN A 414 -18.94 -15.73 24.38
C ASN A 414 -18.46 -16.20 23.00
N LYS A 415 -18.69 -17.48 22.68
CA LYS A 415 -18.31 -18.09 21.39
C LYS A 415 -18.95 -17.41 20.19
N LYS A 416 -20.09 -16.72 20.38
CA LYS A 416 -20.74 -15.93 19.33
C LYS A 416 -19.94 -14.67 19.00
N ALA A 417 -19.40 -13.97 20.00
CA ALA A 417 -18.51 -12.83 19.81
C ALA A 417 -17.21 -13.26 19.12
N ILE A 418 -16.55 -14.32 19.60
CA ILE A 418 -15.32 -14.86 18.99
C ILE A 418 -15.53 -15.23 17.51
N ARG A 419 -16.64 -15.91 17.17
CA ARG A 419 -16.96 -16.25 15.77
C ARG A 419 -17.32 -15.03 14.90
N LYS A 420 -17.74 -13.93 15.53
CA LYS A 420 -18.07 -12.67 14.85
C LYS A 420 -16.88 -11.70 14.82
N MET A 421 -15.74 -12.09 15.39
CA MET A 421 -14.51 -11.33 15.21
C MET A 421 -14.26 -11.15 13.72
N CYS A 422 -14.31 -9.90 13.32
CA CYS A 422 -14.12 -9.44 11.96
C CYS A 422 -13.35 -8.12 12.02
N TYR A 423 -13.42 -7.35 10.94
CA TYR A 423 -12.77 -6.04 10.77
C TYR A 423 -12.93 -5.02 11.94
N LYS A 424 -13.84 -5.25 12.90
CA LYS A 424 -14.07 -4.40 14.09
C LYS A 424 -13.33 -4.87 15.36
N TYR A 425 -12.21 -5.58 15.20
CA TYR A 425 -11.35 -6.01 16.31
C TYR A 425 -9.89 -5.81 15.93
N HIS A 426 -9.04 -5.46 16.90
CA HIS A 426 -7.61 -5.22 16.67
C HIS A 426 -6.81 -6.51 16.52
N TYR A 427 -7.41 -7.65 16.87
CA TYR A 427 -6.79 -8.98 16.90
C TYR A 427 -7.59 -10.00 16.08
N ALA A 428 -6.91 -11.02 15.56
CA ALA A 428 -7.53 -12.13 14.86
C ALA A 428 -7.90 -13.27 15.83
N PRO A 429 -8.93 -14.09 15.55
CA PRO A 429 -9.18 -15.29 16.33
C PRO A 429 -8.02 -16.28 16.29
N LEU A 430 -7.95 -17.14 17.31
CA LEU A 430 -7.11 -18.33 17.29
C LEU A 430 -7.53 -19.26 16.14
N VAL A 431 -6.55 -19.92 15.53
CA VAL A 431 -6.72 -20.85 14.41
C VAL A 431 -7.60 -22.03 14.80
N SER A 432 -7.50 -22.53 16.04
CA SER A 432 -8.40 -23.57 16.55
C SER A 432 -9.87 -23.15 16.60
N ASP A 433 -10.17 -21.86 16.75
CA ASP A 433 -11.54 -21.35 16.68
C ASP A 433 -12.00 -21.15 15.24
N LEU A 434 -11.11 -20.71 14.34
CA LEU A 434 -11.39 -20.65 12.89
C LEU A 434 -11.66 -22.05 12.31
N ALA A 435 -10.98 -23.08 12.81
CA ALA A 435 -11.18 -24.48 12.42
C ALA A 435 -12.61 -25.01 12.71
N LYS A 436 -13.37 -24.33 13.58
CA LYS A 436 -14.77 -24.68 13.89
C LYS A 436 -15.77 -24.08 12.91
N ILE A 437 -15.35 -23.17 12.04
CA ILE A 437 -16.21 -22.51 11.06
C ILE A 437 -16.30 -23.40 9.81
N SER A 438 -17.49 -23.95 9.54
CA SER A 438 -17.75 -24.80 8.36
C SER A 438 -18.50 -24.08 7.24
N THR A 439 -19.21 -23.00 7.56
CA THR A 439 -20.02 -22.23 6.62
C THR A 439 -19.92 -20.74 6.90
N ALA A 440 -19.99 -19.94 5.85
CA ALA A 440 -20.08 -18.49 5.94
C ALA A 440 -21.02 -17.99 4.83
N SER A 441 -22.04 -17.20 5.20
CA SER A 441 -22.84 -16.45 4.24
C SER A 441 -22.40 -15.00 4.32
N ILE A 442 -21.71 -14.53 3.28
CA ILE A 442 -21.18 -13.17 3.23
C ILE A 442 -21.86 -12.45 2.07
N LYS A 443 -22.57 -11.36 2.39
CA LYS A 443 -23.16 -10.46 1.40
C LYS A 443 -22.54 -9.08 1.60
N PHE A 444 -21.93 -8.56 0.53
CA PHE A 444 -21.44 -7.20 0.50
C PHE A 444 -22.42 -6.34 -0.30
N HIS A 445 -22.72 -5.16 0.23
CA HIS A 445 -23.47 -4.14 -0.47
C HIS A 445 -22.50 -3.03 -0.86
N LYS A 446 -22.44 -2.72 -2.16
CA LYS A 446 -21.61 -1.62 -2.66
C LYS A 446 -22.17 -0.30 -2.10
N GLY A 447 -21.36 0.37 -1.28
CA GLY A 447 -21.65 1.72 -0.80
C GLY A 447 -21.12 2.79 -1.73
N GLU A 448 -21.29 4.04 -1.32
CA GLU A 448 -20.68 5.20 -1.97
C GLU A 448 -19.35 5.55 -1.29
N PRO A 449 -18.35 6.05 -2.02
CA PRO A 449 -17.15 6.61 -1.42
C PRO A 449 -17.51 7.85 -0.60
N ILE A 450 -16.77 8.08 0.48
CA ILE A 450 -16.82 9.34 1.22
C ILE A 450 -16.09 10.43 0.42
N THR A 451 -16.30 11.70 0.75
CA THR A 451 -15.62 12.84 0.13
C THR A 451 -14.17 12.95 0.61
N PRO A 452 -13.28 13.64 -0.14
CA PRO A 452 -11.91 13.90 0.30
C PRO A 452 -11.80 14.56 1.68
N LEU A 453 -12.68 15.52 2.01
CA LEU A 453 -12.67 16.15 3.35
C LEU A 453 -13.18 15.20 4.45
N GLU A 454 -14.21 14.39 4.19
CA GLU A 454 -14.66 13.36 5.13
C GLU A 454 -13.56 12.31 5.38
N HIS A 455 -12.82 11.94 4.33
CA HIS A 455 -11.65 11.07 4.43
C HIS A 455 -10.54 11.69 5.27
N LEU A 456 -10.19 12.96 5.02
CA LEU A 456 -9.19 13.66 5.80
C LEU A 456 -9.60 13.77 7.27
N LEU A 457 -10.87 14.06 7.56
CA LEU A 457 -11.42 14.06 8.92
C LEU A 457 -11.26 12.69 9.58
N ALA A 458 -11.59 11.62 8.87
CA ALA A 458 -11.54 10.25 9.39
C ALA A 458 -10.14 9.79 9.83
N ILE A 459 -9.07 10.29 9.19
CA ILE A 459 -7.70 9.81 9.44
C ILE A 459 -6.85 10.75 10.30
N THR A 460 -7.28 12.01 10.48
CA THR A 460 -6.41 13.05 11.08
C THR A 460 -6.43 13.00 12.61
N PRO A 461 -5.26 12.85 13.27
CA PRO A 461 -5.13 12.89 14.73
C PRO A 461 -5.22 14.32 15.30
N PRO A 462 -5.44 14.49 16.61
CA PRO A 462 -5.60 15.80 17.26
C PRO A 462 -4.46 16.81 17.02
N ASN A 463 -3.20 16.37 16.97
CA ASN A 463 -2.05 17.28 16.74
C ASN A 463 -2.03 17.92 15.35
N ASN A 464 -2.64 17.27 14.35
CA ASN A 464 -2.66 17.74 12.96
C ASN A 464 -4.02 18.31 12.56
N ILE A 465 -4.84 18.73 13.53
CA ILE A 465 -6.19 19.26 13.32
C ILE A 465 -6.22 20.50 12.41
N GLN A 466 -5.08 21.20 12.27
CA GLN A 466 -4.91 22.35 11.37
C GLN A 466 -5.18 21.99 9.89
N LEU A 467 -4.99 20.72 9.51
CA LEU A 467 -5.30 20.20 8.18
C LEU A 467 -6.79 20.28 7.82
N LEU A 468 -7.65 20.33 8.82
CA LEU A 468 -9.09 20.35 8.64
C LEU A 468 -9.61 21.79 8.56
N PRO A 469 -10.69 22.04 7.81
CA PRO A 469 -11.41 23.31 7.88
C PRO A 469 -11.91 23.60 9.31
N PRO A 470 -12.02 24.88 9.74
CA PRO A 470 -12.37 25.24 11.11
C PRO A 470 -13.62 24.53 11.68
N LEU A 471 -14.66 24.34 10.87
CA LEU A 471 -15.89 23.64 11.29
C LEU A 471 -15.63 22.16 11.59
N TYR A 472 -14.80 21.49 10.79
CA TYR A 472 -14.45 20.09 11.02
C TYR A 472 -13.56 19.94 12.27
N ARG A 473 -12.70 20.92 12.56
CA ARG A 473 -11.93 20.96 13.83
C ARG A 473 -12.85 20.94 15.05
N LYS A 474 -13.94 21.71 15.02
CA LYS A 474 -14.94 21.73 16.09
C LYS A 474 -15.66 20.38 16.24
N LEU A 475 -15.89 19.67 15.13
CA LEU A 475 -16.55 18.36 15.16
C LEU A 475 -15.67 17.27 15.77
N SER A 476 -14.37 17.25 15.45
CA SER A 476 -13.42 16.25 15.94
C SER A 476 -12.76 16.59 17.28
N GLY A 477 -12.94 17.82 17.79
CA GLY A 477 -12.38 18.24 19.07
C GLY A 477 -13.02 17.50 20.27
N PRO A 478 -12.45 17.66 21.48
CA PRO A 478 -12.90 16.94 22.68
C PRO A 478 -14.39 17.08 23.01
N GLU A 479 -14.95 18.27 22.83
CA GLU A 479 -16.39 18.56 23.03
C GLU A 479 -17.24 18.36 21.76
N GLY A 480 -16.60 17.95 20.66
CA GLY A 480 -17.22 17.79 19.36
C GLY A 480 -18.07 16.52 19.27
N LYS A 481 -19.06 16.51 18.36
CA LYS A 481 -19.94 15.36 18.10
C LYS A 481 -19.21 14.09 17.65
N LEU A 482 -17.96 14.21 17.22
CA LEU A 482 -17.11 13.09 16.80
C LEU A 482 -15.90 12.87 17.74
N GLY A 483 -15.81 13.61 18.86
CA GLY A 483 -14.65 13.59 19.76
C GLY A 483 -14.31 12.19 20.28
N GLU A 484 -15.31 11.31 20.45
CA GLU A 484 -15.11 9.90 20.83
C GLU A 484 -14.19 9.12 19.89
N TYR A 485 -14.09 9.52 18.61
CA TYR A 485 -13.20 8.88 17.64
C TYR A 485 -11.79 9.48 17.62
N PHE A 486 -11.52 10.58 18.32
CA PHE A 486 -10.23 11.27 18.26
C PHE A 486 -9.64 11.45 19.66
N PRO A 487 -9.38 10.35 20.40
CA PRO A 487 -8.83 10.44 21.74
C PRO A 487 -7.40 10.99 21.72
N GLU A 488 -7.06 11.83 22.69
CA GLU A 488 -5.69 12.31 22.90
C GLU A 488 -4.79 11.22 23.49
N ASP A 489 -5.37 10.35 24.33
CA ASP A 489 -4.71 9.20 24.96
C ASP A 489 -5.30 7.87 24.46
N PHE A 490 -4.43 6.93 24.09
CA PHE A 490 -4.81 5.59 23.65
C PHE A 490 -3.67 4.59 23.89
N GLU A 491 -4.02 3.31 23.99
CA GLU A 491 -3.07 2.22 24.21
C GLU A 491 -2.33 1.83 22.92
N ILE A 492 -1.02 1.59 23.03
CA ILE A 492 -0.22 0.94 21.99
C ILE A 492 0.38 -0.32 22.61
N CYS A 493 0.06 -1.47 22.04
CA CYS A 493 0.56 -2.76 22.51
C CYS A 493 1.73 -3.20 21.63
N GLU A 494 2.92 -3.33 22.23
CA GLU A 494 4.15 -3.67 21.50
C GLU A 494 4.23 -5.15 21.13
N GLU A 495 3.58 -6.02 21.91
CA GLU A 495 3.52 -7.48 21.72
C GLU A 495 4.87 -8.20 21.57
N GLY A 496 5.96 -7.59 22.06
CA GLY A 496 7.32 -8.10 21.91
C GLY A 496 7.89 -7.89 20.50
N LYS A 497 7.29 -7.01 19.69
CA LYS A 497 7.82 -6.60 18.39
C LYS A 497 8.85 -5.50 18.57
N GLU A 498 10.00 -5.67 17.90
CA GLU A 498 11.10 -4.72 17.94
C GLU A 498 10.76 -3.40 17.24
N ASN A 499 9.95 -3.46 16.18
CA ASN A 499 9.64 -2.28 15.39
C ASN A 499 8.33 -1.62 15.82
N GLU A 500 8.36 -0.29 16.03
CA GLU A 500 7.17 0.48 16.39
C GLU A 500 6.02 0.35 15.38
N TRP A 501 6.34 0.18 14.09
CA TRP A 501 5.34 0.07 13.04
C TRP A 501 4.54 -1.26 13.09
N GLU A 502 5.02 -2.25 13.84
CA GLU A 502 4.33 -3.53 14.08
C GLU A 502 3.39 -3.49 15.29
N HIS A 503 3.47 -2.44 16.13
CA HIS A 503 2.67 -2.36 17.35
C HIS A 503 1.18 -2.16 17.08
N VAL A 504 0.32 -2.78 17.89
CA VAL A 504 -1.14 -2.67 17.77
C VAL A 504 -1.61 -1.39 18.44
N VAL A 505 -2.28 -0.50 17.68
CA VAL A 505 -2.84 0.75 18.22
C VAL A 505 -4.32 0.55 18.51
N LYS A 506 -4.70 0.59 19.79
CA LYS A 506 -6.10 0.42 20.21
C LYS A 506 -6.86 1.73 20.12
N LEU A 507 -7.36 2.02 18.92
CA LEU A 507 -8.28 3.14 18.66
C LEU A 507 -9.74 2.67 18.63
N PRO A 508 -10.70 3.53 19.03
CA PRO A 508 -12.11 3.26 18.85
C PRO A 508 -12.44 3.13 17.36
N PHE A 509 -13.16 2.07 16.95
CA PHE A 509 -13.49 1.86 15.54
C PHE A 509 -14.38 2.98 15.00
N LEU A 510 -13.95 3.58 13.88
CA LEU A 510 -14.68 4.67 13.26
C LEU A 510 -15.89 4.15 12.48
N ASP A 511 -17.09 4.66 12.78
CA ASP A 511 -18.25 4.49 11.91
C ASP A 511 -18.26 5.57 10.83
N THR A 512 -17.87 5.19 9.62
CA THR A 512 -17.79 6.11 8.47
C THR A 512 -19.15 6.69 8.07
N LYS A 513 -20.26 5.98 8.33
CA LYS A 513 -21.61 6.50 8.07
C LYS A 513 -22.00 7.56 9.09
N HIS A 514 -21.70 7.32 10.37
CA HIS A 514 -21.92 8.32 11.42
C HIS A 514 -21.08 9.58 11.17
N LEU A 515 -19.79 9.41 10.90
CA LEU A 515 -18.89 10.52 10.57
C LEU A 515 -19.40 11.34 9.39
N SER A 516 -19.77 10.68 8.28
CA SER A 516 -20.25 11.38 7.09
C SER A 516 -21.55 12.15 7.36
N LYS A 517 -22.48 11.56 8.14
CA LYS A 517 -23.73 12.24 8.52
C LYS A 517 -23.47 13.51 9.32
N VAL A 518 -22.57 13.46 10.30
CA VAL A 518 -22.24 14.62 11.14
C VAL A 518 -21.46 15.66 10.34
N ALA A 519 -20.46 15.25 9.56
CA ALA A 519 -19.67 16.15 8.73
C ALA A 519 -20.54 16.91 7.70
N ARG A 520 -21.47 16.23 7.04
CA ARG A 520 -22.38 16.86 6.07
C ARG A 520 -23.29 17.92 6.67
N SER A 521 -23.56 17.87 7.98
CA SER A 521 -24.44 18.84 8.64
C SER A 521 -23.87 20.26 8.68
N VAL A 522 -22.56 20.44 8.42
CA VAL A 522 -21.88 21.75 8.42
C VAL A 522 -21.33 22.14 7.04
N ASN A 523 -21.60 21.33 5.99
CA ASN A 523 -21.01 21.55 4.66
C ASN A 523 -21.49 22.82 3.97
N ASP A 524 -22.74 23.24 4.20
CA ASP A 524 -23.30 24.45 3.58
C ASP A 524 -22.59 25.73 4.04
N GLU A 525 -21.94 25.69 5.20
CA GLU A 525 -21.13 26.78 5.73
C GLU A 525 -19.69 26.80 5.14
N LEU A 526 -19.25 25.71 4.49
CA LEU A 526 -17.94 25.59 3.85
C LEU A 526 -17.90 26.16 2.43
N LYS A 527 -18.51 27.34 2.19
CA LYS A 527 -18.88 27.89 0.86
C LYS A 527 -17.81 27.88 -0.25
N TYR A 528 -16.52 27.71 0.05
CA TYR A 528 -15.41 27.91 -0.90
C TYR A 528 -14.55 26.69 -1.25
N THR A 529 -14.84 25.50 -0.72
CA THR A 529 -14.02 24.31 -1.03
C THR A 529 -14.75 23.32 -1.93
N ASN A 530 -14.21 22.99 -3.11
CA ASN A 530 -14.82 21.93 -3.93
C ASN A 530 -14.62 20.52 -3.32
N LEU A 531 -13.84 20.38 -2.24
CA LEU A 531 -13.43 19.10 -1.67
C LEU A 531 -14.50 18.40 -0.82
N TYR A 532 -15.59 19.10 -0.44
CA TYR A 532 -16.78 18.46 0.15
C TYR A 532 -17.85 18.10 -0.88
N LYS A 533 -17.70 18.55 -2.15
CA LYS A 533 -18.69 18.24 -3.18
C LYS A 533 -18.56 16.76 -3.52
N ASN A 534 -19.67 16.03 -3.42
CA ASN A 534 -19.73 14.59 -3.66
C ASN A 534 -19.76 14.24 -5.17
N LYS A 535 -18.93 14.92 -5.98
CA LYS A 535 -18.75 14.61 -7.39
C LYS A 535 -17.33 14.09 -7.59
N PRO A 536 -17.14 12.82 -7.95
CA PRO A 536 -15.82 12.30 -8.25
C PRO A 536 -15.23 13.03 -9.45
N GLY A 537 -13.91 13.22 -9.42
CA GLY A 537 -13.16 13.75 -10.53
C GLY A 537 -13.10 12.82 -11.73
N TYR A 538 -12.34 13.23 -12.75
CA TYR A 538 -12.18 12.48 -13.98
C TYR A 538 -10.74 12.01 -14.17
N THR A 539 -10.61 10.80 -14.73
CA THR A 539 -9.35 10.33 -15.30
C THR A 539 -9.16 10.98 -16.66
N ASN A 540 -8.01 11.60 -16.89
CA ASN A 540 -7.70 12.31 -18.12
C ASN A 540 -6.81 11.47 -19.03
N VAL A 541 -7.05 11.55 -20.33
CA VAL A 541 -6.22 10.93 -21.36
C VAL A 541 -5.60 12.04 -22.19
N TYR A 542 -4.27 12.03 -22.28
CA TYR A 542 -3.49 12.98 -23.05
C TYR A 542 -2.80 12.24 -24.20
N HIS A 543 -2.90 12.81 -25.38
CA HIS A 543 -2.24 12.33 -26.59
C HIS A 543 -2.02 13.51 -27.52
N ARG A 544 -0.84 13.58 -28.13
CA ARG A 544 -0.54 14.58 -29.13
C ARG A 544 -1.24 14.20 -30.44
N ARG A 545 -2.20 15.01 -30.89
CA ARG A 545 -2.78 14.83 -32.24
C ARG A 545 -1.65 14.90 -33.26
N ALA A 546 -1.58 13.91 -34.16
CA ALA A 546 -0.72 14.00 -35.33
C ALA A 546 -1.05 15.33 -36.05
N LYS A 547 -0.01 16.08 -36.46
CA LYS A 547 -0.23 17.24 -37.32
C LYS A 547 -0.95 16.75 -38.57
N ASP A 548 -2.21 17.11 -38.73
CA ASP A 548 -2.92 16.90 -39.99
C ASP A 548 -2.05 17.47 -41.10
N SER A 549 -1.63 16.60 -42.01
CA SER A 549 -0.82 16.93 -43.19
C SER A 549 -1.63 17.69 -44.26
N THR A 550 -2.78 18.27 -43.90
CA THR A 550 -3.74 18.91 -44.80
C THR A 550 -3.62 20.43 -44.93
N ASN A 551 -2.62 21.08 -44.33
CA ASN A 551 -2.36 22.52 -44.55
C ASN A 551 -1.27 22.84 -45.60
N LYS A 552 -1.03 21.93 -46.55
CA LYS A 552 -0.35 22.24 -47.82
C LYS A 552 -1.33 22.09 -48.98
N LYS A 553 -2.25 23.06 -49.15
CA LYS A 553 -2.89 23.49 -50.42
C LYS A 553 -4.14 24.32 -50.12
N SER A 554 -3.98 25.63 -49.95
CA SER A 554 -4.91 26.67 -50.44
C SER A 554 -4.51 28.04 -49.88
N GLN A 555 -3.44 28.61 -50.44
CA GLN A 555 -3.32 30.05 -50.58
C GLN A 555 -2.86 30.29 -52.02
N THR A 556 -3.85 30.43 -52.89
CA THR A 556 -3.78 31.17 -54.15
C THR A 556 -4.53 32.46 -53.92
#